data_AF-A0A2G3NZ43-F1
#
_entry.id   AF-A0A2G3NZ43-F1
#
_cell.length_a   1.000
_cell.length_b   1.000
_cell.length_c   1.000
_cell.angle_alpha   90.00
_cell.angle_beta   90.00
_cell.angle_gamma   90.00
#
_symmetry.space_group_name_H-M   'P 1'
#
loop_
_entity.id
_entity.type
_entity.pdbx_description
1 polymer ?
#
loop_
_entity_poly.entity_id
_entity_poly.type
_entity_poly.pdbx_seq_one_letter_code
_entity_poly.pdbx_strand_id
1 'polypeptide(L)'
;MTKTFKTLDDFLGTHFIYTYDNGWEYEWYAKNDHTVDYRIHGGMVAGRWVKDQEANIVMLTEGVYKVAWTEPTGTDVALDFVPNEKKLNGTIFFPAWVHEHPEITVCFQNEHIDLMEESREKYATYPKLVVPEFAHITYMGDAGQNNEDVISEAPYEGLPDDIRNGKYFDDNYKRLKK
;
A
#
# COMPACT_ATOMS: atom_id res chain seq x y z
N MET A 1 -0.41 25.11 -0.22
CA MET A 1 0.95 24.72 0.21
C MET A 1 0.84 23.32 0.78
N THR A 2 1.74 22.40 0.40
CA THR A 2 1.78 21.05 0.97
C THR A 2 2.17 21.13 2.45
N LYS A 3 1.50 20.35 3.33
CA LYS A 3 1.91 20.25 4.74
C LYS A 3 3.36 19.78 4.82
N THR A 4 4.11 20.27 5.82
CA THR A 4 5.45 19.75 6.12
C THR A 4 5.31 18.66 7.18
N PHE A 5 5.77 17.46 6.87
CA PHE A 5 5.76 16.31 7.75
C PHE A 5 6.93 16.40 8.73
N LYS A 6 6.66 16.35 10.04
CA LYS A 6 7.70 16.46 11.08
C LYS A 6 7.55 15.43 12.19
N THR A 7 6.33 15.05 12.51
CA THR A 7 5.97 14.13 13.60
C THR A 7 5.35 12.86 13.05
N LEU A 8 5.20 11.84 13.89
CA LEU A 8 4.46 10.63 13.52
C LEU A 8 2.99 10.93 13.21
N ASP A 9 2.35 11.80 14.00
CA ASP A 9 0.96 12.21 13.81
C ASP A 9 0.73 12.90 12.47
N ASP A 10 1.72 13.63 11.93
CA ASP A 10 1.62 14.22 10.59
C ASP A 10 1.51 13.16 9.49
N PHE A 11 2.06 11.96 9.73
CA PHE A 11 2.08 10.85 8.77
C PHE A 11 0.86 9.94 8.92
N LEU A 12 0.47 9.59 10.15
CA LEU A 12 -0.71 8.76 10.40
C LEU A 12 -1.98 9.41 9.87
N GLY A 13 -2.85 8.62 9.24
CA GLY A 13 -4.03 9.10 8.53
C GLY A 13 -3.76 9.63 7.12
N THR A 14 -2.51 9.64 6.65
CA THR A 14 -2.20 10.06 5.28
C THR A 14 -2.43 8.94 4.29
N HIS A 15 -3.13 9.26 3.20
CA HIS A 15 -3.39 8.41 2.05
C HIS A 15 -2.45 8.78 0.88
N PHE A 16 -1.75 7.81 0.32
CA PHE A 16 -0.74 7.99 -0.71
C PHE A 16 -1.09 7.23 -1.99
N ILE A 17 -0.75 7.82 -3.14
CA ILE A 17 -0.56 7.09 -4.40
C ILE A 17 0.86 7.39 -4.87
N TYR A 18 1.58 6.35 -5.30
CA TYR A 18 2.95 6.46 -5.78
C TYR A 18 3.22 5.47 -6.91
N THR A 19 4.17 5.85 -7.76
CA THR A 19 4.60 5.05 -8.91
C THR A 19 6.08 4.71 -8.73
N TYR A 20 6.39 3.43 -8.62
CA TYR A 20 7.77 2.94 -8.59
C TYR A 20 8.48 3.23 -9.92
N ASP A 21 9.82 3.30 -9.88
CA ASP A 21 10.65 3.54 -11.06
C ASP A 21 10.49 2.44 -12.14
N ASN A 22 10.09 1.23 -11.73
CA ASN A 22 9.73 0.13 -12.62
C ASN A 22 8.30 0.23 -13.22
N GLY A 23 7.58 1.32 -12.94
CA GLY A 23 6.24 1.62 -13.46
C GLY A 23 5.08 1.04 -12.67
N TRP A 24 5.32 0.35 -11.55
CA TRP A 24 4.23 -0.18 -10.72
C TRP A 24 3.56 0.94 -9.93
N GLU A 25 2.24 1.08 -10.05
CA GLU A 25 1.46 2.08 -9.32
C GLU A 25 0.71 1.44 -8.14
N TYR A 26 0.95 1.98 -6.95
CA TYR A 26 0.44 1.50 -5.68
C TYR A 26 -0.27 2.64 -4.95
N GLU A 27 -1.26 2.26 -4.16
CA GLU A 27 -2.03 3.12 -3.27
C GLU A 27 -1.94 2.54 -1.86
N TRP A 28 -1.69 3.39 -0.87
CA TRP A 28 -1.42 2.96 0.49
C TRP A 28 -1.91 3.98 1.51
N TYR A 29 -2.46 3.52 2.62
CA TYR A 29 -3.07 4.34 3.66
C TYR A 29 -2.53 3.97 5.04
N ALA A 30 -1.94 4.96 5.73
CA ALA A 30 -1.55 4.85 7.14
C ALA A 30 -2.80 4.90 8.03
N LYS A 31 -3.56 3.81 8.11
CA LYS A 31 -4.88 3.81 8.76
C LYS A 31 -4.82 4.23 10.22
N ASN A 32 -3.86 3.69 10.97
CA ASN A 32 -3.54 4.11 12.33
C ASN A 32 -2.07 3.74 12.63
N ASP A 33 -1.65 3.78 13.89
CA ASP A 33 -0.26 3.57 14.30
C ASP A 33 0.27 2.12 14.14
N HIS A 34 -0.60 1.15 13.84
CA HIS A 34 -0.22 -0.25 13.69
C HIS A 34 -0.95 -0.97 12.54
N THR A 35 -1.73 -0.25 11.74
CA THR A 35 -2.57 -0.83 10.68
C THR A 35 -2.42 -0.06 9.38
N VAL A 36 -2.35 -0.79 8.28
CA VAL A 36 -2.26 -0.24 6.93
C VAL A 36 -3.30 -0.89 6.01
N ASP A 37 -3.85 -0.08 5.10
CA ASP A 37 -4.64 -0.58 3.98
C ASP A 37 -3.92 -0.23 2.68
N TYR A 38 -3.99 -1.09 1.67
CA TYR A 38 -3.35 -0.81 0.38
C TYR A 38 -4.08 -1.44 -0.80
N ARG A 39 -3.84 -0.88 -1.99
CA ARG A 39 -4.45 -1.28 -3.25
C ARG A 39 -3.44 -1.14 -4.38
N ILE A 40 -3.39 -2.14 -5.27
CA ILE A 40 -2.37 -2.25 -6.31
C ILE A 40 -3.01 -2.00 -7.68
N HIS A 41 -2.56 -0.95 -8.37
CA HIS A 41 -3.12 -0.52 -9.66
C HIS A 41 -2.32 -1.02 -10.85
N GLY A 42 -1.01 -1.25 -10.68
CA GLY A 42 -0.13 -1.70 -11.75
C GLY A 42 0.96 -2.67 -11.26
N GLY A 43 1.55 -3.39 -12.22
CA GLY A 43 2.63 -4.36 -11.96
C GLY A 43 2.16 -5.81 -11.84
N MET A 44 3.04 -6.65 -11.29
CA MET A 44 2.88 -8.12 -11.28
C MET A 44 1.57 -8.60 -10.62
N VAL A 45 1.09 -7.86 -9.60
CA VAL A 45 -0.09 -8.21 -8.80
C VAL A 45 -1.17 -7.12 -8.86
N ALA A 46 -1.27 -6.40 -9.98
CA ALA A 46 -2.31 -5.42 -10.22
C ALA A 46 -3.71 -6.03 -10.03
N GLY A 47 -4.59 -5.34 -9.30
CA GLY A 47 -5.90 -5.84 -8.90
C GLY A 47 -5.98 -6.32 -7.44
N ARG A 48 -4.85 -6.68 -6.84
CA ARG A 48 -4.76 -7.06 -5.42
C ARG A 48 -5.03 -5.85 -4.52
N TRP A 49 -5.77 -6.07 -3.44
CA TRP A 49 -5.98 -5.06 -2.40
C TRP A 49 -6.22 -5.73 -1.04
N VAL A 50 -5.85 -5.00 0.01
CA VAL A 50 -5.79 -5.50 1.38
C VAL A 50 -6.24 -4.41 2.33
N LYS A 51 -7.02 -4.80 3.34
CA LYS A 51 -7.34 -3.97 4.50
C LYS A 51 -6.79 -4.61 5.76
N ASP A 52 -6.65 -3.81 6.80
CA ASP A 52 -6.36 -4.29 8.16
C ASP A 52 -5.05 -5.08 8.29
N GLN A 53 -4.05 -4.76 7.45
CA GLN A 53 -2.73 -5.37 7.57
C GLN A 53 -2.01 -4.75 8.77
N GLU A 54 -1.69 -5.58 9.76
CA GLU A 54 -0.87 -5.15 10.89
C GLU A 54 0.56 -4.81 10.42
N ALA A 55 1.10 -3.70 10.89
CA ALA A 55 2.41 -3.21 10.49
C ALA A 55 3.13 -2.50 11.65
N ASN A 56 4.45 -2.53 11.63
CA ASN A 56 5.27 -1.68 12.47
C ASN A 56 5.48 -0.34 11.78
N ILE A 57 5.05 0.77 12.40
CA ILE A 57 5.17 2.12 11.86
C ILE A 57 6.01 2.96 12.82
N VAL A 58 7.11 3.53 12.32
CA VAL A 58 8.01 4.38 13.11
C VAL A 58 8.46 5.60 12.31
N MET A 59 8.77 6.68 13.01
CA MET A 59 9.50 7.80 12.45
C MET A 59 11.00 7.60 12.70
N LEU A 60 11.80 7.46 11.64
CA LEU A 60 13.25 7.26 11.74
C LEU A 60 13.98 8.53 12.16
N THR A 61 13.57 9.65 11.56
CA THR A 61 14.00 11.01 11.86
C THR A 61 12.89 11.96 11.39
N GLU A 62 12.98 13.25 11.71
CA GLU A 62 11.96 14.25 11.34
C GLU A 62 11.56 14.12 9.86
N GLY A 63 10.26 13.84 9.62
CA GLY A 63 9.69 13.75 8.27
C GLY A 63 10.10 12.52 7.44
N VAL A 64 10.74 11.51 8.05
CA VAL A 64 11.10 10.23 7.40
C VAL A 64 10.51 9.08 8.20
N TYR A 65 9.72 8.24 7.53
CA TYR A 65 8.90 7.21 8.18
C TYR A 65 9.21 5.85 7.60
N LYS A 66 9.33 4.85 8.46
CA LYS A 66 9.49 3.45 8.07
C LYS A 66 8.25 2.66 8.44
N VAL A 67 7.80 1.83 7.52
CA VAL A 67 6.72 0.87 7.72
C VAL A 67 7.22 -0.51 7.33
N ALA A 68 7.02 -1.51 8.19
CA ALA A 68 7.40 -2.89 7.90
C ALA A 68 6.32 -3.88 8.32
N TRP A 69 6.05 -4.87 7.47
CA TRP A 69 5.10 -5.94 7.76
C TRP A 69 5.48 -7.24 7.04
N THR A 70 4.85 -8.34 7.46
CA THR A 70 4.80 -9.61 6.75
C THR A 70 3.35 -9.94 6.42
N GLU A 71 3.15 -10.62 5.30
CA GLU A 71 1.82 -10.92 4.77
C GLU A 71 1.44 -12.40 4.97
N PRO A 72 0.13 -12.72 4.91
CA PRO A 72 -0.35 -14.12 4.83
C PRO A 72 0.33 -14.92 3.72
N THR A 73 0.73 -14.27 2.62
CA THR A 73 1.45 -14.90 1.50
C THR A 73 2.88 -15.34 1.83
N GLY A 74 3.46 -14.85 2.93
CA GLY A 74 4.90 -14.95 3.24
C GLY A 74 5.76 -13.89 2.55
N THR A 75 5.13 -12.88 1.95
CA THR A 75 5.81 -11.68 1.45
C THR A 75 6.17 -10.78 2.62
N ASP A 76 7.43 -10.34 2.64
CA ASP A 76 7.91 -9.33 3.58
C ASP A 76 8.01 -7.98 2.88
N VAL A 77 7.67 -6.90 3.58
CA VAL A 77 7.71 -5.55 3.02
C VAL A 77 8.37 -4.59 4.01
N ALA A 78 9.24 -3.72 3.47
CA ALA A 78 9.77 -2.56 4.16
C ALA A 78 9.63 -1.32 3.26
N LEU A 79 8.87 -0.33 3.72
CA LEU A 79 8.68 0.94 3.03
C LEU A 79 9.30 2.07 3.85
N ASP A 80 10.00 2.98 3.17
CA ASP A 80 10.57 4.19 3.73
C ASP A 80 9.98 5.39 2.99
N PHE A 81 9.12 6.16 3.67
CA PHE A 81 8.44 7.34 3.14
C PHE A 81 9.24 8.60 3.46
N VAL A 82 9.48 9.43 2.43
CA VAL A 82 10.09 10.76 2.51
C VAL A 82 9.13 11.78 1.90
N PRO A 83 7.94 12.01 2.52
CA PRO A 83 6.84 12.73 1.91
C PRO A 83 7.14 14.19 1.61
N ASN A 84 8.02 14.84 2.39
CA ASN A 84 8.50 16.20 2.11
C ASN A 84 9.25 16.31 0.77
N GLU A 85 9.83 15.21 0.30
CA GLU A 85 10.52 15.12 -0.99
C GLU A 85 9.67 14.43 -2.08
N LYS A 86 8.42 14.06 -1.76
CA LYS A 86 7.54 13.25 -2.62
C LYS A 86 8.21 11.96 -3.12
N LYS A 87 8.95 11.30 -2.22
CA LYS A 87 9.66 10.06 -2.51
C LYS A 87 9.29 8.96 -1.53
N LEU A 88 9.40 7.73 -2.02
CA LEU A 88 9.37 6.51 -1.23
C LEU A 88 10.49 5.60 -1.73
N ASN A 89 11.06 4.78 -0.84
CA ASN A 89 11.75 3.56 -1.23
C ASN A 89 10.98 2.37 -0.65
N GLY A 90 10.75 1.34 -1.46
CA GLY A 90 10.09 0.13 -1.03
C GLY A 90 10.94 -1.07 -1.38
N THR A 91 11.14 -1.97 -0.42
CA THR A 91 11.69 -3.30 -0.68
C THR A 91 10.65 -4.36 -0.38
N ILE A 92 10.29 -5.14 -1.39
CA ILE A 92 9.37 -6.26 -1.28
C ILE A 92 10.13 -7.56 -1.50
N PHE A 93 9.95 -8.53 -0.60
CA PHE A 93 10.60 -9.83 -0.62
C PHE A 93 9.58 -10.93 -0.91
N PHE A 94 9.24 -11.10 -2.18
CA PHE A 94 8.28 -12.10 -2.61
C PHE A 94 8.84 -13.52 -2.47
N PRO A 95 8.09 -14.46 -1.86
CA PRO A 95 8.30 -15.90 -2.07
C PRO A 95 8.31 -16.24 -3.55
N ALA A 96 9.09 -17.26 -3.94
CA ALA A 96 9.17 -17.70 -5.34
C ALA A 96 7.77 -17.94 -5.94
N TRP A 97 6.88 -18.57 -5.16
CA TRP A 97 5.52 -18.87 -5.61
C TRP A 97 4.69 -17.65 -5.99
N VAL A 98 4.90 -16.48 -5.36
CA VAL A 98 4.15 -15.26 -5.72
C VAL A 98 4.62 -14.71 -7.07
N HIS A 99 5.89 -14.92 -7.41
CA HIS A 99 6.40 -14.56 -8.74
C HIS A 99 5.93 -15.54 -9.82
N GLU A 100 5.85 -16.83 -9.49
CA GLU A 100 5.43 -17.90 -10.40
C GLU A 100 3.91 -17.96 -10.62
N HIS A 101 3.15 -17.64 -9.58
CA HIS A 101 1.68 -17.71 -9.52
C HIS A 101 1.06 -16.41 -8.95
N PRO A 102 1.37 -15.24 -9.52
CA PRO A 102 0.91 -13.96 -8.98
C PRO A 102 -0.63 -13.87 -8.93
N GLU A 103 -1.32 -14.51 -9.87
CA GLU A 103 -2.78 -14.52 -10.00
C GLU A 103 -3.51 -15.02 -8.75
N ILE A 104 -2.90 -15.91 -7.97
CA ILE A 104 -3.48 -16.41 -6.72
C ILE A 104 -3.67 -15.25 -5.74
N THR A 105 -2.75 -14.28 -5.73
CA THR A 105 -2.75 -13.16 -4.79
C THR A 105 -3.61 -11.98 -5.24
N VAL A 106 -4.07 -11.99 -6.51
CA VAL A 106 -4.88 -10.91 -7.12
C VAL A 106 -6.35 -11.08 -6.75
N CYS A 107 -6.67 -10.67 -5.52
CA CYS A 107 -8.00 -10.70 -4.95
C CYS A 107 -8.14 -9.65 -3.83
N PHE A 108 -9.31 -9.60 -3.18
CA PHE A 108 -9.41 -9.01 -1.86
C PHE A 108 -8.83 -10.01 -0.85
N GLN A 109 -7.60 -9.80 -0.39
CA GLN A 109 -6.90 -10.82 0.42
C GLN A 109 -7.68 -11.25 1.66
N ASN A 110 -8.38 -10.31 2.30
CA ASN A 110 -9.11 -10.53 3.54
C ASN A 110 -10.18 -11.63 3.43
N GLU A 111 -10.74 -11.87 2.23
CA GLU A 111 -11.73 -12.94 1.98
C GLU A 111 -11.08 -14.30 1.64
N HIS A 112 -9.75 -14.35 1.53
CA HIS A 112 -9.01 -15.51 1.01
C HIS A 112 -7.74 -15.83 1.80
N ILE A 113 -7.71 -15.53 3.11
CA ILE A 113 -6.54 -15.77 3.98
C ILE A 113 -6.09 -17.24 3.93
N ASP A 114 -7.02 -18.19 4.12
CA ASP A 114 -6.72 -19.63 4.08
C ASP A 114 -6.04 -20.05 2.77
N LEU A 115 -6.46 -19.49 1.63
CA LEU A 115 -5.85 -19.75 0.33
C LEU A 115 -4.40 -19.23 0.26
N MET A 116 -4.12 -18.07 0.86
CA MET A 116 -2.75 -17.52 0.90
C MET A 116 -1.84 -18.43 1.73
N GLU A 117 -2.35 -18.93 2.86
CA GLU A 117 -1.61 -19.80 3.78
C GLU A 117 -1.36 -21.19 3.17
N GLU A 118 -2.38 -21.81 2.57
CA GLU A 118 -2.22 -23.09 1.86
C GLU A 118 -1.21 -22.94 0.72
N SER A 119 -1.29 -21.85 -0.05
CA SER A 119 -0.39 -21.61 -1.19
C SER A 119 1.06 -21.44 -0.76
N ARG A 120 1.34 -20.69 0.32
CA ARG A 120 2.73 -20.50 0.79
C ARG A 120 3.37 -21.79 1.33
N GLU A 121 2.57 -22.74 1.79
CA GLU A 121 3.05 -24.05 2.24
C GLU A 121 3.23 -25.05 1.09
N LYS A 122 2.33 -24.96 0.08
CA LYS A 122 2.30 -25.85 -1.07
C LYS A 122 3.41 -25.57 -2.09
N TYR A 123 3.65 -24.30 -2.39
CA TYR A 123 4.56 -23.88 -3.45
C TYR A 123 5.93 -23.43 -2.90
N ALA A 124 6.91 -23.25 -3.80
CA ALA A 124 8.28 -22.93 -3.40
C ALA A 124 8.38 -21.53 -2.74
N THR A 125 9.13 -21.44 -1.65
CA THR A 125 9.45 -20.15 -1.01
C THR A 125 10.69 -19.49 -1.61
N TYR A 126 11.67 -20.29 -2.08
CA TYR A 126 12.98 -19.83 -2.54
C TYR A 126 13.27 -20.23 -3.99
N PRO A 127 14.07 -19.45 -4.74
CA PRO A 127 14.68 -18.18 -4.34
C PRO A 127 13.65 -17.04 -4.23
N LYS A 128 13.85 -16.12 -3.29
CA LYS A 128 13.01 -14.93 -3.16
C LYS A 128 13.20 -14.02 -4.39
N LEU A 129 12.12 -13.44 -4.89
CA LEU A 129 12.20 -12.28 -5.77
C LEU A 129 12.26 -11.02 -4.89
N VAL A 130 13.40 -10.33 -4.92
CA VAL A 130 13.62 -9.10 -4.14
C VAL A 130 13.46 -7.90 -5.06
N VAL A 131 12.58 -6.97 -4.70
CA VAL A 131 12.26 -5.77 -5.49
C VAL A 131 12.53 -4.52 -4.64
N PRO A 132 13.77 -3.98 -4.64
CA PRO A 132 14.11 -2.73 -3.97
C PRO A 132 14.03 -1.55 -4.95
N GLU A 133 12.96 -0.77 -4.88
CA GLU A 133 12.67 0.27 -5.87
C GLU A 133 12.35 1.61 -5.20
N PHE A 134 12.83 2.69 -5.81
CA PHE A 134 12.32 4.03 -5.50
C PHE A 134 10.96 4.25 -6.17
N ALA A 135 10.16 5.13 -5.59
CA ALA A 135 8.90 5.59 -6.15
C ALA A 135 8.74 7.10 -6.02
N HIS A 136 8.03 7.68 -6.97
CA HIS A 136 7.56 9.06 -6.88
C HIS A 136 6.14 9.11 -6.31
N ILE A 137 5.93 9.90 -5.26
CA ILE A 137 4.61 10.13 -4.68
C ILE A 137 3.85 11.11 -5.56
N THR A 138 2.77 10.63 -6.17
CA THR A 138 1.94 11.38 -7.12
C THR A 138 0.67 11.94 -6.46
N TYR A 139 0.29 11.43 -5.29
CA TYR A 139 -0.84 11.91 -4.50
C TYR A 139 -0.56 11.80 -3.00
N MET A 140 -1.04 12.78 -2.24
CA MET A 140 -1.13 12.75 -0.77
C MET A 140 -2.45 13.38 -0.35
N GLY A 141 -3.28 12.62 0.36
CA GLY A 141 -4.53 13.06 0.97
C GLY A 141 -4.48 12.93 2.49
N ASP A 142 -5.14 13.85 3.19
CA ASP A 142 -5.34 13.76 4.64
C ASP A 142 -6.70 13.12 4.90
N ALA A 143 -6.69 11.80 5.12
CA ALA A 143 -7.91 11.01 5.26
C ALA A 143 -8.40 10.90 6.71
N GLY A 144 -7.61 11.40 7.67
CA GLY A 144 -7.73 11.08 9.08
C GLY A 144 -7.37 9.62 9.38
N GLN A 145 -7.28 9.26 10.66
CA GLN A 145 -7.06 7.87 11.08
C GLN A 145 -8.39 7.10 11.13
N ASN A 146 -8.32 5.78 10.92
CA ASN A 146 -9.43 4.83 10.99
C ASN A 146 -10.60 5.15 10.03
N ASN A 147 -10.31 5.73 8.87
CA ASN A 147 -11.30 5.98 7.84
C ASN A 147 -11.46 4.76 6.93
N GLU A 148 -12.53 3.99 7.15
CA GLU A 148 -12.79 2.76 6.41
C GLU A 148 -13.14 2.97 4.93
N ASP A 149 -13.43 4.20 4.51
CA ASP A 149 -13.83 4.50 3.13
C ASP A 149 -12.65 4.53 2.16
N VAL A 150 -11.43 4.81 2.65
CA VAL A 150 -10.24 5.12 1.83
C VAL A 150 -9.92 3.98 0.86
N ILE A 151 -9.72 2.79 1.42
CA ILE A 151 -9.53 1.54 0.68
C ILE A 151 -10.70 0.63 1.03
N SER A 152 -11.74 0.63 0.19
CA SER A 152 -13.00 -0.08 0.46
C SER A 152 -13.64 -0.74 -0.76
N GLU A 153 -12.91 -0.79 -1.88
CA GLU A 153 -13.30 -1.55 -3.08
C GLU A 153 -12.08 -1.94 -3.89
N ALA A 154 -12.25 -2.93 -4.77
CA ALA A 154 -11.24 -3.33 -5.73
C ALA A 154 -10.85 -2.16 -6.65
N PRO A 155 -9.58 -2.10 -7.11
CA PRO A 155 -9.18 -1.06 -8.06
C PRO A 155 -9.90 -1.23 -9.39
N TYR A 156 -10.14 -0.11 -10.07
CA TYR A 156 -10.69 -0.08 -11.43
C TYR A 156 -9.87 0.88 -12.30
N GLU A 157 -9.96 0.72 -13.61
CA GLU A 157 -9.26 1.58 -14.57
C GLU A 157 -9.66 3.05 -14.40
N GLY A 158 -8.69 3.92 -14.12
CA GLY A 158 -8.91 5.35 -13.88
C GLY A 158 -9.16 5.73 -12.42
N LEU A 159 -9.22 4.79 -11.48
CA LEU A 159 -9.40 5.09 -10.05
C LEU A 159 -8.32 6.04 -9.48
N PRO A 160 -7.01 5.85 -9.74
CA PRO A 160 -5.99 6.81 -9.31
C PRO A 160 -6.25 8.24 -9.82
N ASP A 161 -6.77 8.38 -11.04
CA ASP A 161 -7.08 9.67 -11.62
C ASP A 161 -8.35 10.28 -11.04
N ASP A 162 -9.36 9.47 -10.72
CA ASP A 162 -10.55 9.96 -10.01
C ASP A 162 -10.18 10.50 -8.62
N ILE A 163 -9.28 9.82 -7.89
CA ILE A 163 -8.77 10.29 -6.59
C ILE A 163 -7.98 11.59 -6.77
N ARG A 164 -6.99 11.61 -7.69
CA ARG A 164 -6.15 12.79 -7.95
C ARG A 164 -6.97 14.01 -8.41
N ASN A 165 -8.05 13.79 -9.14
CA ASN A 165 -8.93 14.85 -9.64
C ASN A 165 -10.07 15.24 -8.68
N GLY A 166 -10.12 14.67 -7.46
CA GLY A 166 -11.14 15.00 -6.46
C GLY A 166 -12.54 14.53 -6.83
N LYS A 167 -12.65 13.42 -7.57
CA LYS A 167 -13.93 12.83 -8.03
C LYS A 167 -14.33 11.57 -7.25
N TYR A 168 -13.47 11.10 -6.35
CA TYR A 168 -13.71 9.86 -5.61
C TYR A 168 -14.17 10.09 -4.16
N PHE A 169 -13.63 11.11 -3.49
CA PHE A 169 -13.96 11.45 -2.11
C PHE A 169 -14.68 12.80 -2.01
N ASP A 170 -15.58 12.93 -1.03
CA ASP A 170 -16.21 14.20 -0.64
C ASP A 170 -15.29 15.04 0.28
N ASP A 171 -15.80 16.19 0.73
CA ASP A 171 -15.05 17.11 1.61
C ASP A 171 -14.69 16.50 2.98
N ASN A 172 -15.34 15.41 3.39
CA ASN A 172 -15.05 14.68 4.64
C ASN A 172 -14.22 13.41 4.39
N TYR A 173 -13.64 13.28 3.20
CA TYR A 173 -12.88 12.10 2.78
C TYR A 173 -13.71 10.81 2.80
N LYS A 174 -15.01 10.92 2.55
CA LYS A 174 -15.95 9.79 2.38
C LYS A 174 -16.19 9.52 0.92
N ARG A 175 -16.43 8.26 0.57
CA ARG A 175 -16.66 7.90 -0.84
C ARG A 175 -17.90 8.61 -1.36
N LEU A 176 -17.75 9.33 -2.49
CA LEU A 176 -18.87 9.85 -3.24
C LEU A 176 -19.66 8.63 -3.75
N LYS A 177 -20.85 8.40 -3.19
CA LYS A 177 -21.68 7.24 -3.52
C LYS A 177 -21.79 7.07 -5.04
N LYS A 178 -21.51 5.87 -5.52
CA LYS A 178 -21.89 5.41 -6.86
C LYS A 178 -23.23 4.69 -6.79
#